data_AF-A0A9E0UWG1-F1
#
_entry.id   AF-A0A9E0UWG1-F1
#
_cell.length_a   1.000
_cell.length_b   1.000
_cell.length_c   1.000
_cell.angle_alpha   90.00
_cell.angle_beta   90.00
_cell.angle_gamma   90.00
#
_symmetry.space_group_name_H-M   'P 1'
#
loop_
_entity.id
_entity.type
_entity.pdbx_description
1 polymer ?
#
loop_
_entity_poly.entity_id
_entity_poly.type
_entity_poly.pdbx_seq_one_letter_code
_entity_poly.pdbx_strand_id
1 'polypeptide(L)'
;MKSRIFNAFYIFLLFITTQVVSSCGKLVSVRTPQDLDSLSIQTYIIGAIVGLVMVIIAAIISNVIKFEGGANPKDPGKRRRWFWILMIISFSSFYLYNKFLVTPTISPNLYSKFQTTSLIGSAIALATFLIVGFVMSKMFSTGKIGNWFPSKK
;
A
#
# COMPACT_ATOMS: atom_id res chain seq x y z
N MET A 1 -12.16 20.19 -3.17
CA MET A 1 -12.19 18.90 -2.42
C MET A 1 -11.20 17.88 -2.96
N LYS A 2 -11.05 17.69 -4.29
CA LYS A 2 -9.99 16.84 -4.90
C LYS A 2 -8.56 17.19 -4.42
N SER A 3 -8.21 18.47 -4.28
CA SER A 3 -6.85 18.89 -3.86
C SER A 3 -6.52 18.58 -2.39
N ARG A 4 -7.50 18.62 -1.48
CA ARG A 4 -7.28 18.31 -0.06
C ARG A 4 -7.03 16.82 0.18
N ILE A 5 -7.74 15.96 -0.53
CA ILE A 5 -7.53 14.50 -0.49
C ILE A 5 -6.17 14.14 -1.11
N PHE A 6 -5.79 14.81 -2.19
CA PHE A 6 -4.49 14.61 -2.83
C PHE A 6 -3.31 15.08 -1.95
N ASN A 7 -3.44 16.23 -1.28
CA ASN A 7 -2.41 16.70 -0.33
C ASN A 7 -2.31 15.81 0.91
N ALA A 8 -3.43 15.35 1.48
CA ALA A 8 -3.39 14.40 2.59
C ALA A 8 -2.73 13.08 2.19
N PHE A 9 -2.98 12.60 0.96
CA PHE A 9 -2.33 11.44 0.40
C PHE A 9 -0.82 11.64 0.23
N TYR A 10 -0.38 12.78 -0.31
CA TYR A 10 1.03 13.10 -0.51
C TYR A 10 1.80 13.26 0.81
N ILE A 11 1.22 13.97 1.78
CA ILE A 11 1.81 14.15 3.12
C ILE A 11 1.91 12.82 3.86
N PHE A 12 0.92 11.94 3.71
CA PHE A 12 0.95 10.62 4.33
C PHE A 12 1.90 9.64 3.62
N LEU A 13 2.02 9.72 2.29
CA LEU A 13 3.04 8.98 1.53
C LEU A 13 4.45 9.37 2.03
N LEU A 14 4.70 10.68 2.22
CA LEU A 14 5.94 11.20 2.82
C LEU A 14 6.14 10.72 4.26
N PHE A 15 5.09 10.70 5.08
CA PHE A 15 5.15 10.20 6.46
C PHE A 15 5.48 8.69 6.51
N ILE A 16 4.88 7.85 5.66
CA ILE A 16 5.23 6.44 5.55
C ILE A 16 6.69 6.29 5.10
N THR A 17 7.13 7.02 4.07
CA THR A 17 8.53 6.92 3.62
C THR A 17 9.52 7.35 4.71
N THR A 18 9.18 8.33 5.55
CA THR A 18 10.06 8.81 6.62
C THR A 18 10.09 7.87 7.83
N GLN A 19 8.96 7.30 8.25
CA GLN A 19 8.93 6.32 9.36
C GLN A 19 9.60 4.99 8.99
N VAL A 20 9.50 4.57 7.72
CA VAL A 20 10.18 3.38 7.21
C VAL A 20 11.70 3.60 7.13
N VAL A 21 12.17 4.79 6.69
CA VAL A 21 13.59 5.16 6.72
C VAL A 21 14.16 5.19 8.14
N SER A 22 13.42 5.74 9.11
CA SER A 22 13.85 5.80 10.52
C SER A 22 13.94 4.42 11.18
N SER A 23 13.05 3.48 10.82
CA SER A 23 13.11 2.10 11.32
C SER A 23 14.27 1.30 10.72
N CYS A 24 14.74 1.70 9.53
CA CYS A 24 15.90 1.14 8.82
C CYS A 24 17.23 1.84 9.20
N GLY A 25 17.23 2.72 10.21
CA GLY A 25 18.44 3.46 10.65
C GLY A 25 19.60 2.59 11.16
N LYS A 26 19.41 1.26 11.30
CA LYS A 26 20.48 0.30 11.63
C LYS A 26 21.21 -0.30 10.43
N LEU A 27 20.75 -0.08 9.19
CA LEU A 27 21.36 -0.67 7.98
C LEU A 27 21.93 0.42 7.07
N VAL A 28 22.90 1.18 7.56
CA VAL A 28 23.56 2.24 6.79
C VAL A 28 24.38 1.68 5.61
N SER A 29 24.73 0.39 5.63
CA SER A 29 25.31 -0.29 4.47
C SER A 29 25.15 -1.81 4.60
N VAL A 30 24.40 -2.43 3.70
CA VAL A 30 24.26 -3.89 3.62
C VAL A 30 25.43 -4.43 2.81
N ARG A 31 26.41 -5.04 3.50
CA ARG A 31 27.64 -5.56 2.89
C ARG A 31 27.76 -7.06 3.00
N THR A 32 27.09 -7.67 3.98
CA THR A 32 27.13 -9.12 4.21
C THR A 32 25.80 -9.79 3.85
N PRO A 33 25.80 -11.09 3.51
CA PRO A 33 24.56 -11.84 3.27
C PRO A 33 23.61 -11.86 4.48
N GLN A 34 24.15 -11.87 5.71
CA GLN A 34 23.35 -11.90 6.93
C GLN A 34 22.55 -10.59 7.12
N ASP A 35 23.15 -9.46 6.75
CA ASP A 35 22.47 -8.16 6.76
C ASP A 35 21.34 -8.14 5.74
N LEU A 36 21.53 -8.79 4.58
CA LEU A 36 20.52 -8.89 3.54
C LEU A 36 19.33 -9.74 3.96
N ASP A 37 19.56 -10.87 4.65
CA ASP A 37 18.47 -11.73 5.14
C ASP A 37 17.62 -10.98 6.17
N SER A 38 18.26 -10.24 7.07
CA SER A 38 17.59 -9.39 8.06
C SER A 38 16.79 -8.27 7.39
N LEU A 39 17.38 -7.60 6.38
CA LEU A 39 16.68 -6.60 5.58
C LEU A 39 15.48 -7.21 4.85
N SER A 40 15.61 -8.42 4.33
CA SER A 40 14.54 -9.09 3.58
C SER A 40 13.32 -9.36 4.45
N ILE A 41 13.53 -9.88 5.66
CA ILE A 41 12.46 -10.10 6.64
C ILE A 41 11.79 -8.76 6.98
N GLN A 42 12.57 -7.71 7.20
CA GLN A 42 12.02 -6.37 7.48
C GLN A 42 11.21 -5.84 6.28
N THR A 43 11.70 -5.99 5.05
CA THR A 43 10.98 -5.58 3.83
C THR A 43 9.63 -6.28 3.72
N TYR A 44 9.53 -7.56 4.08
CA TYR A 44 8.26 -8.30 4.06
C TYR A 44 7.27 -7.79 5.12
N ILE A 45 7.74 -7.58 6.35
CA ILE A 45 6.91 -7.06 7.45
C ILE A 45 6.41 -5.66 7.11
N ILE A 46 7.31 -4.79 6.64
CA ILE A 46 6.95 -3.42 6.24
C ILE A 46 6.00 -3.43 5.05
N GLY A 47 6.22 -4.31 4.07
CA GLY A 47 5.30 -4.51 2.95
C GLY A 47 3.88 -4.83 3.42
N ALA A 48 3.73 -5.76 4.36
CA ALA A 48 2.42 -6.09 4.95
C ALA A 48 1.80 -4.89 5.68
N ILE A 49 2.57 -4.16 6.49
CA ILE A 49 2.09 -2.96 7.20
C ILE A 49 1.63 -1.88 6.22
N VAL A 50 2.40 -1.62 5.16
CA VAL A 50 2.04 -0.66 4.11
C VAL A 50 0.73 -1.06 3.43
N GLY A 51 0.56 -2.34 3.11
CA GLY A 51 -0.69 -2.87 2.56
C GLY A 51 -1.88 -2.63 3.49
N LEU A 52 -1.73 -2.93 4.79
CA LEU A 52 -2.77 -2.72 5.80
C LEU A 52 -3.17 -1.24 5.91
N VAL A 53 -2.18 -0.35 5.99
CA VAL A 53 -2.40 1.09 6.08
C VAL A 53 -3.11 1.62 4.84
N MET A 54 -2.71 1.16 3.66
CA MET A 54 -3.36 1.57 2.40
C MET A 54 -4.83 1.16 2.34
N VAL A 55 -5.21 0.01 2.93
CA VAL A 55 -6.63 -0.38 3.05
C VAL A 55 -7.39 0.56 3.97
N ILE A 56 -6.79 0.99 5.09
CA ILE A 56 -7.42 1.97 5.99
C ILE A 56 -7.67 3.29 5.25
N ILE A 57 -6.72 3.74 4.44
CA ILE A 57 -6.90 4.92 3.58
C ILE A 57 -8.04 4.71 2.60
N ALA A 58 -8.13 3.54 1.97
CA ALA A 58 -9.24 3.22 1.07
C ALA A 58 -10.59 3.30 1.79
N ALA A 59 -10.67 2.83 3.05
CA ALA A 59 -11.84 2.94 3.91
C ALA A 59 -12.21 4.41 4.18
N ILE A 60 -11.23 5.24 4.53
CA ILE A 60 -11.43 6.68 4.76
C ILE A 60 -11.94 7.36 3.49
N ILE A 61 -11.30 7.16 2.34
CA ILE A 61 -11.73 7.75 1.06
C ILE A 61 -13.16 7.33 0.73
N SER A 62 -13.50 6.07 0.96
CA SER A 62 -14.85 5.55 0.73
C SER A 62 -15.90 6.23 1.60
N ASN A 63 -15.55 6.53 2.85
CA ASN A 63 -16.42 7.26 3.78
C ASN A 63 -16.56 8.74 3.44
N VAL A 64 -15.50 9.39 2.96
CA VAL A 64 -15.51 10.80 2.52
C VAL A 64 -16.34 11.01 1.25
N ILE A 65 -16.46 10.00 0.38
CA ILE A 65 -17.34 10.07 -0.79
C ILE A 65 -18.81 10.15 -0.32
N LYS A 66 -19.43 11.31 -0.57
CA LYS A 66 -20.84 11.58 -0.28
C LYS A 66 -21.74 10.58 -1.03
N PHE A 67 -22.86 10.23 -0.40
CA PHE A 67 -23.91 9.48 -1.07
C PHE A 67 -24.60 10.39 -2.09
N GLU A 68 -24.79 9.89 -3.31
CA GLU A 68 -25.57 10.55 -4.35
C GLU A 68 -26.93 9.84 -4.39
N GLY A 69 -28.02 10.56 -4.07
CA GLY A 69 -29.39 10.04 -4.20
C GLY A 69 -29.91 10.17 -5.64
N GLY A 70 -30.91 9.36 -6.03
CA GLY A 70 -31.57 9.42 -7.34
C GLY A 70 -31.59 8.09 -8.09
N ALA A 71 -32.14 8.08 -9.31
CA ALA A 71 -32.38 6.86 -10.10
C ALA A 71 -31.09 6.20 -10.65
N ASN A 72 -29.95 6.90 -10.67
CA ASN A 72 -28.67 6.36 -11.17
C ASN A 72 -27.47 6.85 -10.32
N PRO A 73 -27.31 6.35 -9.08
CA PRO A 73 -26.25 6.78 -8.18
C PRO A 73 -24.86 6.34 -8.70
N LYS A 74 -23.95 7.30 -8.89
CA LYS A 74 -22.58 7.02 -9.40
C LYS A 74 -21.58 6.77 -8.28
N ASP A 75 -21.97 6.95 -7.01
CA ASP A 75 -21.08 6.84 -5.86
C ASP A 75 -20.49 5.44 -5.62
N PRO A 76 -21.20 4.30 -5.82
CA PRO A 76 -20.61 2.99 -5.58
C PRO A 76 -19.48 2.70 -6.57
N GLY A 77 -19.67 3.07 -7.84
CA GLY A 77 -18.65 2.95 -8.89
C GLY A 77 -17.45 3.88 -8.66
N LYS A 78 -17.66 5.07 -8.07
CA LYS A 78 -16.55 5.97 -7.69
C LYS A 78 -15.72 5.36 -6.56
N ARG A 79 -16.34 4.83 -5.49
CA ARG A 79 -15.64 4.18 -4.37
C ARG A 79 -14.83 2.97 -4.84
N ARG A 80 -15.42 2.13 -5.68
CA ARG A 80 -14.73 1.00 -6.32
C ARG A 80 -13.49 1.42 -7.09
N ARG A 81 -13.61 2.42 -7.98
CA ARG A 81 -12.44 2.91 -8.74
C ARG A 81 -11.31 3.38 -7.84
N TRP A 82 -11.61 4.09 -6.75
CA TRP A 82 -10.59 4.53 -5.79
C TRP A 82 -9.88 3.36 -5.10
N PHE A 83 -10.60 2.31 -4.72
CA PHE A 83 -9.99 1.11 -4.14
C PHE A 83 -8.95 0.48 -5.07
N TRP A 84 -9.30 0.27 -6.34
CA TRP A 84 -8.39 -0.32 -7.32
C TRP A 84 -7.22 0.60 -7.71
N ILE A 85 -7.45 1.92 -7.78
CA ILE A 85 -6.37 2.90 -7.96
C ILE A 85 -5.38 2.83 -6.79
N LEU A 86 -5.87 2.78 -5.55
CA LEU A 86 -5.02 2.67 -4.36
C LEU A 86 -4.25 1.35 -4.32
N MET A 87 -4.81 0.25 -4.80
CA MET A 87 -4.09 -1.01 -4.93
C MET A 87 -2.85 -0.88 -5.82
N ILE A 88 -3.00 -0.29 -7.01
CA ILE A 88 -1.89 -0.08 -7.96
C ILE A 88 -0.86 0.88 -7.38
N ILE A 89 -1.33 1.93 -6.71
CA ILE A 89 -0.43 2.90 -6.06
C ILE A 89 0.33 2.24 -4.91
N SER A 90 -0.31 1.44 -4.06
CA SER A 90 0.34 0.72 -2.96
C SER A 90 1.51 -0.12 -3.45
N PHE A 91 1.29 -0.91 -4.50
CA PHE A 91 2.35 -1.72 -5.12
C PHE A 91 3.46 -0.85 -5.71
N SER A 92 3.10 0.12 -6.56
CA SER A 92 4.05 0.99 -7.24
C SER A 92 4.90 1.80 -6.27
N SER A 93 4.27 2.42 -5.26
CA SER A 93 4.95 3.24 -4.26
C SER A 93 5.94 2.43 -3.43
N PHE A 94 5.56 1.22 -2.99
CA PHE A 94 6.46 0.37 -2.20
C PHE A 94 7.63 -0.16 -3.03
N TYR A 95 7.36 -0.56 -4.28
CA TYR A 95 8.42 -1.00 -5.19
C TYR A 95 9.40 0.13 -5.52
N LEU A 96 8.91 1.33 -5.85
CA LEU A 96 9.74 2.49 -6.16
C LEU A 96 10.54 2.96 -4.94
N TYR A 97 9.94 2.91 -3.75
CA TYR A 97 10.65 3.17 -2.48
C TYR A 97 11.87 2.27 -2.32
N ASN A 98 11.69 0.95 -2.43
CA ASN A 98 12.79 0.00 -2.33
C ASN A 98 13.82 0.21 -3.45
N LYS A 99 13.35 0.48 -4.68
CA LYS A 99 14.23 0.68 -5.84
C LYS A 99 15.11 1.92 -5.71
N PHE A 100 14.58 3.06 -5.26
CA PHE A 100 15.31 4.32 -5.26
C PHE A 100 15.98 4.68 -3.94
N LEU A 101 15.44 4.24 -2.80
CA LEU A 101 15.92 4.64 -1.49
C LEU A 101 16.66 3.52 -0.75
N VAL A 102 16.30 2.26 -0.96
CA VAL A 102 16.95 1.12 -0.27
C VAL A 102 18.09 0.54 -1.10
N THR A 103 17.89 0.34 -2.40
CA THR A 103 18.91 -0.14 -3.33
C THR A 103 20.28 0.54 -3.24
N PRO A 104 20.40 1.88 -3.11
CA PRO A 104 21.71 2.54 -3.05
C PRO A 104 22.54 2.17 -1.81
N THR A 105 21.90 1.61 -0.77
CA THR A 105 22.56 1.19 0.48
C THR A 105 23.13 -0.23 0.42
N ILE A 106 22.85 -0.97 -0.67
CA ILE A 106 23.17 -2.38 -0.83
C ILE A 106 24.39 -2.55 -1.73
N SER A 107 25.30 -3.44 -1.34
CA SER A 107 26.48 -3.74 -2.14
C SER A 107 26.12 -4.39 -3.49
N PRO A 108 26.85 -4.09 -4.59
CA PRO A 108 26.50 -4.56 -5.94
C PRO A 108 26.39 -6.08 -6.08
N ASN A 109 27.17 -6.85 -5.32
CA ASN A 109 27.14 -8.32 -5.30
C ASN A 109 25.86 -8.92 -4.67
N LEU A 110 25.08 -8.13 -3.93
CA LEU A 110 23.85 -8.54 -3.25
C LEU A 110 22.57 -7.99 -3.92
N TYR A 111 22.75 -7.14 -4.93
CA TYR A 111 21.68 -6.42 -5.61
C TYR A 111 20.61 -7.34 -6.22
N SER A 112 21.00 -8.41 -6.91
CA SER A 112 20.06 -9.32 -7.57
C SER A 112 19.11 -10.00 -6.58
N LYS A 113 19.64 -10.43 -5.43
CA LYS A 113 18.85 -11.01 -4.34
C LYS A 113 17.91 -9.99 -3.71
N PHE A 114 18.37 -8.75 -3.52
CA PHE A 114 17.50 -7.70 -3.00
C PHE A 114 16.39 -7.32 -4.00
N GLN A 115 16.64 -7.31 -5.30
CA GLN A 115 15.60 -7.04 -6.29
C GLN A 115 14.45 -8.04 -6.19
N THR A 116 14.75 -9.34 -6.06
CA THR A 116 13.73 -10.37 -5.84
C THR A 116 12.98 -10.13 -4.54
N THR A 117 13.69 -9.78 -3.47
CA THR A 117 13.10 -9.44 -2.16
C THR A 117 12.16 -8.24 -2.24
N SER A 118 12.58 -7.17 -2.92
CA SER A 118 11.77 -5.97 -3.14
C SER A 118 10.49 -6.29 -3.92
N LEU A 119 10.58 -7.14 -4.94
CA LEU A 119 9.42 -7.59 -5.71
C LEU A 119 8.47 -8.43 -4.84
N ILE A 120 8.99 -9.38 -4.06
CA ILE A 120 8.20 -10.21 -3.14
C ILE A 120 7.53 -9.34 -2.08
N GLY A 121 8.26 -8.41 -1.46
CA GLY A 121 7.70 -7.47 -0.48
C GLY A 121 6.58 -6.61 -1.05
N SER A 122 6.73 -6.16 -2.31
CA SER A 122 5.68 -5.44 -3.03
C SER A 122 4.45 -6.32 -3.30
N ALA A 123 4.67 -7.59 -3.65
CA ALA A 123 3.60 -8.57 -3.78
C ALA A 123 2.88 -8.84 -2.45
N ILE A 124 3.61 -8.89 -1.33
CA ILE A 124 3.02 -9.02 0.02
C ILE A 124 2.16 -7.80 0.36
N ALA A 125 2.61 -6.58 0.04
CA ALA A 125 1.83 -5.37 0.24
C ALA A 125 0.50 -5.41 -0.55
N LEU A 126 0.56 -5.84 -1.81
CA LEU A 126 -0.61 -6.02 -2.67
C LEU A 126 -1.54 -7.11 -2.14
N ALA A 127 -1.00 -8.27 -1.77
CA ALA A 127 -1.78 -9.40 -1.24
C ALA A 127 -2.49 -9.02 0.07
N THR A 128 -1.78 -8.35 0.97
CA THR A 128 -2.35 -7.84 2.22
C THR A 128 -3.48 -6.85 1.93
N PHE A 129 -3.27 -5.92 0.99
CA PHE A 129 -4.29 -4.96 0.60
C PHE A 129 -5.56 -5.65 0.07
N LEU A 130 -5.40 -6.64 -0.80
CA LEU A 130 -6.52 -7.38 -1.39
C LEU A 130 -7.25 -8.24 -0.36
N ILE A 131 -6.54 -9.02 0.44
CA ILE A 131 -7.13 -9.94 1.42
C ILE A 131 -7.89 -9.13 2.48
N VAL A 132 -7.24 -8.14 3.09
CA VAL A 132 -7.87 -7.32 4.13
C VAL A 132 -9.01 -6.49 3.54
N GLY A 133 -8.82 -5.91 2.35
CA GLY A 133 -9.87 -5.17 1.65
C GLY A 133 -11.10 -6.04 1.33
N PHE A 134 -10.88 -7.29 0.92
CA PHE A 134 -11.94 -8.26 0.67
C PHE A 134 -12.67 -8.63 1.96
N VAL A 135 -11.94 -8.97 3.02
CA VAL A 135 -12.53 -9.28 4.35
C VAL A 135 -13.37 -8.10 4.85
N MET A 136 -12.84 -6.87 4.77
CA MET A 136 -13.59 -5.66 5.15
C MET A 136 -14.86 -5.47 4.29
N SER A 137 -14.79 -5.73 2.98
CA SER A 137 -15.97 -5.63 2.11
C SER A 137 -17.09 -6.60 2.51
N LYS A 138 -16.73 -7.77 3.05
CA LYS A 138 -17.68 -8.78 3.55
C LYS A 138 -18.22 -8.43 4.92
N MET A 139 -17.37 -7.96 5.84
CA MET A 139 -17.80 -7.52 7.18
C MET A 139 -18.73 -6.30 7.12
N PHE A 140 -18.50 -5.37 6.18
CA PHE A 140 -19.30 -4.16 6.00
C PHE A 140 -20.14 -4.21 4.71
N SER A 141 -20.80 -5.34 4.47
CA SER A 141 -21.56 -5.62 3.23
C SER A 141 -22.70 -4.65 2.97
N THR A 142 -23.35 -4.14 4.02
CA THR A 142 -24.44 -3.14 3.94
C THR A 142 -23.94 -1.70 3.86
N GLY A 143 -22.63 -1.47 4.04
CA GLY A 143 -22.02 -0.15 4.12
C GLY A 143 -21.37 0.34 2.83
N LYS A 144 -20.74 1.52 2.90
CA LYS A 144 -20.00 2.13 1.79
C LYS A 144 -18.84 1.25 1.29
N ILE A 145 -18.22 0.49 2.19
CA ILE A 145 -17.04 -0.35 1.97
C ILE A 145 -17.40 -1.64 1.21
N GLY A 146 -18.59 -2.21 1.42
CA GLY A 146 -19.04 -3.43 0.75
C GLY A 146 -19.07 -3.33 -0.78
N ASN A 147 -19.14 -2.12 -1.33
CA ASN A 147 -19.21 -1.86 -2.77
C ASN A 147 -17.86 -1.92 -3.51
N TRP A 148 -16.73 -2.13 -2.81
CA TRP A 148 -15.40 -2.25 -3.42
C TRP A 148 -15.30 -3.39 -4.42
N PHE A 149 -15.93 -4.52 -4.12
CA PHE A 149 -15.99 -5.66 -5.01
C PHE A 149 -17.38 -5.73 -5.64
N PRO A 150 -17.50 -6.10 -6.93
CA PRO A 150 -18.80 -6.37 -7.53
C PRO A 150 -19.47 -7.56 -6.82
N SER A 151 -20.67 -7.36 -6.26
CA SER A 151 -21.54 -8.48 -5.89
C SER A 151 -22.27 -8.98 -7.13
N LYS A 152 -22.59 -10.27 -7.18
CA LYS A 152 -23.56 -10.79 -8.16
C LYS A 152 -24.91 -10.15 -7.83
N LYS A 153 -25.52 -9.53 -8.84
CA LYS A 153 -26.92 -9.08 -8.79
C LYS A 153 -27.82 -10.27 -8.99
#